data_AF-A0A430UFX4-F1
#
_entry.id   AF-A0A430UFX4-F1
#
_cell.length_a   1.000
_cell.length_b   1.000
_cell.length_c   1.000
_cell.angle_alpha   90.00
_cell.angle_beta   90.00
_cell.angle_gamma   90.00
#
_symmetry.space_group_name_H-M   'P 1'
#
loop_
_entity.id
_entity.type
_entity.pdbx_description
1 polymer ?
#
loop_
_entity_poly.entity_id
_entity_poly.type
_entity_poly.pdbx_seq_one_letter_code
_entity_poly.pdbx_strand_id
1 'polypeptide(L)'
;MDWEEWARWHAQAQHTLASGKRDLEEGDYDWASFKAHQAGEYALKGLLRGLGQPAFGHALIRLLQALKEAGHEVPEALEEKARTLDAHYIPARYPDAYPEGSPYEYYTRARAEEALRAAEGVLKWAEEVWRDLGSP
;
A
#
# COMPACT_ATOMS: atom_id res chain seq x y z
N MET A 1 -18.11 -8.10 11.22
CA MET A 1 -17.37 -7.62 10.04
C MET A 1 -18.17 -6.50 9.42
N ASP A 2 -17.53 -5.37 9.17
CA ASP A 2 -18.09 -4.20 8.49
C ASP A 2 -17.73 -4.26 7.00
N TRP A 3 -18.68 -4.74 6.20
CA TRP A 3 -18.54 -4.94 4.77
C TRP A 3 -18.50 -3.64 3.97
N GLU A 4 -19.25 -2.64 4.42
CA GLU A 4 -19.32 -1.35 3.76
C GLU A 4 -18.01 -0.58 3.96
N GLU A 5 -17.45 -0.62 5.17
CA GLU A 5 -16.17 0.01 5.46
C GLU A 5 -15.04 -0.66 4.68
N TRP A 6 -14.97 -1.99 4.65
CA TRP A 6 -14.01 -2.68 3.78
C TRP A 6 -14.16 -2.23 2.31
N ALA A 7 -15.38 -2.28 1.76
CA ALA A 7 -15.62 -1.97 0.36
C ALA A 7 -15.20 -0.54 -0.02
N ARG A 8 -15.46 0.45 0.84
CA ARG A 8 -15.06 1.85 0.61
C ARG A 8 -13.54 2.01 0.56
N TRP A 9 -12.83 1.43 1.51
CA TRP A 9 -11.37 1.50 1.57
C TRP A 9 -10.71 0.71 0.45
N HIS A 10 -11.22 -0.47 0.13
CA HIS A 10 -10.73 -1.29 -0.96
C HIS A 10 -10.92 -0.59 -2.32
N ALA A 11 -12.08 0.03 -2.56
CA ALA A 11 -12.32 0.82 -3.76
C ALA A 11 -11.33 2.00 -3.88
N GLN A 12 -11.03 2.67 -2.76
CA GLN A 12 -10.02 3.73 -2.74
C GLN A 12 -8.61 3.19 -3.02
N ALA A 13 -8.23 2.03 -2.47
CA ALA A 13 -6.95 1.38 -2.76
C ALA A 13 -6.80 1.08 -4.26
N GLN A 14 -7.82 0.49 -4.87
CA GLN A 14 -7.85 0.17 -6.31
C GLN A 14 -7.77 1.43 -7.17
N HIS A 15 -8.52 2.48 -6.82
CA HIS A 15 -8.47 3.76 -7.52
C HIS A 15 -7.08 4.40 -7.45
N THR A 16 -6.48 4.42 -6.26
CA THR A 16 -5.13 4.97 -6.04
C THR A 16 -4.08 4.19 -6.83
N LEU A 17 -4.14 2.86 -6.85
CA LEU A 17 -3.23 2.05 -7.66
C LEU A 17 -3.38 2.35 -9.16
N ALA A 18 -4.61 2.44 -9.65
CA ALA A 18 -4.87 2.80 -11.04
C ALA A 18 -4.36 4.21 -11.37
N SER A 19 -4.41 5.15 -10.43
CA SER A 19 -3.79 6.46 -10.61
C SER A 19 -2.27 6.39 -10.64
N GLY A 20 -1.63 5.60 -9.78
CA GLY A 20 -0.18 5.44 -9.79
C GLY A 20 0.35 4.82 -11.09
N LYS A 21 -0.44 3.94 -11.73
CA LYS A 21 -0.12 3.40 -13.06
C LYS A 21 -0.13 4.49 -14.15
N ARG A 22 -1.03 5.47 -14.09
CA ARG A 22 -1.02 6.60 -15.03
C ARG A 22 0.18 7.50 -14.80
N ASP A 23 0.53 7.78 -13.54
CA ASP A 23 1.75 8.54 -13.22
C ASP A 23 3.00 7.84 -13.79
N LEU A 24 3.06 6.51 -13.71
CA LEU A 24 4.15 5.72 -14.32
C LEU A 24 4.23 5.92 -15.84
N GLU A 25 3.08 5.95 -16.52
CA GLU A 25 2.99 6.15 -17.97
C GLU A 25 3.48 7.55 -18.39
N GLU A 26 3.17 8.58 -17.59
CA GLU A 26 3.55 9.97 -17.82
C GLU A 26 4.99 10.30 -17.37
N GLY A 27 5.65 9.39 -16.63
CA GLY A 27 7.02 9.57 -16.15
C GLY A 27 7.14 10.20 -14.76
N ASP A 28 6.02 10.39 -14.05
CA ASP A 28 5.96 10.91 -12.69
C ASP A 28 6.26 9.78 -11.67
N TYR A 29 7.50 9.29 -11.69
CA TYR A 29 7.91 8.07 -10.98
C TYR A 29 7.85 8.18 -9.45
N ASP A 30 8.14 9.36 -8.89
CA ASP A 30 8.01 9.64 -7.47
C ASP A 30 6.53 9.58 -7.04
N TRP A 31 5.64 10.20 -7.80
CA TRP A 31 4.19 10.13 -7.56
C TRP A 31 3.64 8.71 -7.74
N ALA A 32 4.08 7.98 -8.76
CA ALA A 32 3.70 6.58 -8.96
C ALA A 32 4.09 5.73 -7.74
N SER A 33 5.32 5.88 -7.23
CA SER A 33 5.80 5.19 -6.03
C SER A 33 5.06 5.62 -4.75
N PHE A 34 4.76 6.90 -4.59
CA PHE A 34 3.98 7.39 -3.44
C PHE A 34 2.55 6.83 -3.45
N LYS A 35 1.89 6.85 -4.61
CA LYS A 35 0.53 6.30 -4.76
C LYS A 35 0.53 4.78 -4.59
N ALA A 36 1.58 4.07 -5.00
CA ALA A 36 1.73 2.65 -4.69
C ALA A 36 1.73 2.39 -3.18
N HIS A 37 2.50 3.17 -2.42
CA HIS A 37 2.47 3.10 -0.95
C HIS A 37 1.07 3.40 -0.39
N GLN A 38 0.39 4.47 -0.84
CA GLN A 38 -0.96 4.80 -0.38
C GLN A 38 -1.99 3.72 -0.72
N ALA A 39 -1.89 3.08 -1.89
CA ALA A 39 -2.78 1.99 -2.27
C ALA A 39 -2.65 0.81 -1.28
N GLY A 40 -1.41 0.40 -0.96
CA GLY A 40 -1.17 -0.64 0.04
C GLY A 40 -1.66 -0.23 1.44
N GLU A 41 -1.43 1.02 1.85
CA GLU A 41 -1.92 1.56 3.13
C GLU A 41 -3.45 1.47 3.22
N TYR A 42 -4.17 1.88 2.18
CA TYR A 42 -5.63 1.84 2.14
C TYR A 42 -6.19 0.41 2.18
N ALA A 43 -5.56 -0.52 1.47
CA ALA A 43 -5.97 -1.92 1.50
C ALA A 43 -5.84 -2.51 2.92
N LEU A 44 -4.69 -2.33 3.57
CA LEU A 44 -4.46 -2.87 4.91
C LEU A 44 -5.31 -2.18 5.98
N LYS A 45 -5.48 -0.85 5.90
CA LYS A 45 -6.40 -0.13 6.79
C LYS A 45 -7.84 -0.56 6.59
N GLY A 46 -8.27 -0.75 5.35
CA GLY A 46 -9.60 -1.25 5.03
C GLY A 46 -9.85 -2.61 5.67
N LEU A 47 -8.88 -3.52 5.56
CA LEU A 47 -8.99 -4.86 6.13
C LEU A 47 -9.11 -4.80 7.66
N LEU A 48 -8.21 -4.08 8.34
CA LEU A 48 -8.28 -3.87 9.79
C LEU A 48 -9.62 -3.25 10.21
N ARG A 49 -10.07 -2.20 9.52
CA ARG A 49 -11.32 -1.50 9.84
C ARG A 49 -12.54 -2.39 9.64
N GLY A 50 -12.62 -3.13 8.54
CA GLY A 50 -13.68 -4.10 8.28
C GLY A 50 -13.73 -5.21 9.34
N LEU A 51 -12.57 -5.57 9.90
CA LEU A 51 -12.45 -6.52 11.02
C LEU A 51 -12.79 -5.90 12.39
N GLY A 52 -13.09 -4.59 12.45
CA GLY A 52 -13.30 -3.86 13.70
C GLY A 52 -12.02 -3.62 14.50
N GLN A 53 -10.85 -3.72 13.86
CA GLN A 53 -9.54 -3.51 14.48
C GLN A 53 -9.06 -2.06 14.30
N PRO A 54 -8.23 -1.55 15.23
CA PRO A 54 -7.60 -0.24 15.07
C PRO A 54 -6.64 -0.18 13.87
N ALA A 55 -6.67 0.93 13.12
CA ALA A 55 -5.89 1.10 11.89
C ALA A 55 -5.25 2.50 11.85
N PHE A 56 -4.07 2.64 12.47
CA PHE A 56 -3.35 3.91 12.65
C PHE A 56 -1.96 3.92 12.01
N GLY A 57 -1.43 5.13 11.77
CA GLY A 57 -0.10 5.32 11.19
C GLY A 57 -0.07 5.07 9.68
N HIS A 58 1.14 5.13 9.11
CA HIS A 58 1.40 4.97 7.67
C HIS A 58 2.31 3.80 7.34
N ALA A 59 2.98 3.21 8.33
CA ALA A 59 3.89 2.09 8.09
C ALA A 59 3.10 0.81 7.82
N LEU A 60 3.14 0.32 6.59
CA LEU A 60 2.47 -0.92 6.17
C LEU A 60 2.99 -2.10 6.97
N ILE A 61 4.27 -2.14 7.32
CA ILE A 61 4.80 -3.23 8.17
C ILE A 61 4.12 -3.28 9.54
N ARG A 62 3.71 -2.14 10.09
CA ARG A 62 2.96 -2.06 11.36
C ARG A 62 1.50 -2.46 11.20
N LEU A 63 0.89 -2.13 10.06
CA LEU A 63 -0.46 -2.58 9.73
C LEU A 63 -0.51 -4.10 9.53
N LEU A 64 0.49 -4.69 8.87
CA LEU A 64 0.64 -6.15 8.76
C LEU A 64 0.85 -6.81 10.11
N GLN A 65 1.66 -6.21 10.99
CA GLN A 65 1.84 -6.71 12.34
C GLN A 65 0.52 -6.71 13.15
N ALA A 66 -0.29 -5.66 13.02
CA ALA A 66 -1.62 -5.62 13.64
C ALA A 66 -2.55 -6.74 13.11
N LEU A 67 -2.46 -7.07 11.82
CA LEU A 67 -3.21 -8.19 11.24
C LEU A 67 -2.72 -9.55 11.76
N LYS A 68 -1.41 -9.73 11.95
CA LYS A 68 -0.84 -10.92 12.63
C LYS A 68 -1.37 -11.06 14.05
N GLU A 69 -1.40 -9.96 14.80
CA GLU A 69 -1.94 -9.91 16.17
C GLU A 69 -3.44 -10.20 16.23
N ALA A 70 -4.18 -9.84 15.17
CA ALA A 70 -5.59 -10.20 14.99
C ALA A 70 -5.80 -11.66 14.54
N GLY A 71 -4.74 -12.46 14.37
CA GLY A 71 -4.80 -13.88 14.07
C GLY A 71 -4.69 -14.26 12.60
N HIS A 72 -4.29 -13.32 11.72
CA HIS A 72 -4.13 -13.60 10.29
C HIS A 72 -2.70 -14.04 9.95
N GLU A 73 -2.58 -15.05 9.09
CA GLU A 73 -1.30 -15.46 8.54
C GLU A 73 -0.83 -14.45 7.49
N VAL A 74 0.32 -13.83 7.73
CA VAL A 74 0.96 -12.87 6.84
C VAL A 74 2.25 -13.49 6.29
N PRO A 75 2.32 -13.80 4.99
CA PRO A 75 3.51 -14.35 4.37
C PRO A 75 4.71 -13.41 4.44
N GLU A 76 5.93 -13.95 4.57
CA GLU A 76 7.18 -13.16 4.58
C GLU A 76 7.33 -12.29 3.33
N ALA A 77 7.00 -12.83 2.16
CA ALA A 77 7.02 -12.10 0.88
C ALA A 77 6.10 -10.87 0.88
N LEU A 78 5.06 -10.83 1.71
CA LEU A 78 4.19 -9.67 1.87
C LEU A 78 4.84 -8.60 2.75
N GLU A 79 5.57 -9.02 3.78
CA GLU A 79 6.34 -8.07 4.59
C GLU A 79 7.46 -7.41 3.79
N GLU A 80 8.13 -8.16 2.90
CA GLU A 80 9.11 -7.59 1.97
C GLU A 80 8.48 -6.50 1.11
N LYS A 81 7.30 -6.77 0.52
CA LYS A 81 6.53 -5.77 -0.24
C LYS A 81 6.19 -4.55 0.62
N ALA A 82 5.77 -4.74 1.87
CA ALA A 82 5.48 -3.63 2.78
C ALA A 82 6.73 -2.78 3.05
N ARG A 83 7.90 -3.40 3.26
CA ARG A 83 9.18 -2.66 3.46
C ARG A 83 9.58 -1.87 2.21
N THR A 84 9.40 -2.45 1.02
CA THR A 84 9.60 -1.73 -0.25
C THR A 84 8.71 -0.50 -0.34
N LEU A 85 7.43 -0.63 0.00
CA LEU A 85 6.45 0.45 -0.07
C LEU A 85 6.70 1.53 0.99
N ASP A 86 7.02 1.15 2.24
CA ASP A 86 7.29 2.08 3.35
C ASP A 86 8.42 3.07 3.02
N ALA A 87 9.40 2.65 2.20
CA ALA A 87 10.49 3.49 1.70
C ALA A 87 10.05 4.63 0.76
N HIS A 88 8.75 4.75 0.44
CA HIS A 88 8.21 5.78 -0.46
C HIS A 88 7.26 6.76 0.22
N TYR A 89 6.91 6.56 1.50
CA TYR A 89 5.95 7.43 2.18
C TYR A 89 6.43 8.89 2.31
N ILE A 90 7.68 9.07 2.75
CA ILE A 90 8.32 10.39 2.92
C ILE A 90 9.20 10.72 1.71
N PRO A 91 10.16 9.85 1.29
CA PRO A 91 11.15 10.25 0.29
C PRO A 91 10.55 10.64 -1.06
N ALA A 92 9.41 10.07 -1.46
CA ALA A 92 8.77 10.42 -2.72
C ALA A 92 8.21 11.86 -2.80
N ARG A 93 8.18 12.63 -1.71
CA ARG A 93 7.50 13.93 -1.65
C ARG A 93 8.34 15.06 -1.08
N TYR A 94 9.28 14.74 -0.20
CA TYR A 94 9.97 15.74 0.59
C TYR A 94 11.43 15.90 0.12
N PRO A 95 11.83 17.07 -0.39
CA PRO A 95 13.21 17.32 -0.82
C PRO A 95 14.26 17.13 0.29
N ASP A 96 13.90 17.40 1.56
CA ASP A 96 14.80 17.22 2.71
C ASP A 96 15.08 15.75 3.05
N ALA A 97 14.42 14.79 2.37
CA ALA A 97 14.79 13.38 2.42
C ALA A 97 16.05 13.05 1.58
N TYR A 98 16.55 14.01 0.79
CA TYR A 98 17.74 13.88 -0.05
C TYR A 98 18.80 14.91 0.35
N PRO A 99 20.10 14.59 0.17
CA PRO A 99 21.17 15.56 0.42
C PRO A 99 21.07 16.82 -0.45
N GLU A 100 20.59 16.67 -1.69
CA GLU A 100 20.46 17.73 -2.70
C GLU A 100 19.27 17.40 -3.63
N GLY A 101 18.87 18.34 -4.51
CA GLY A 101 17.84 18.11 -5.53
C GLY A 101 16.43 17.93 -4.99
N SER A 102 15.55 17.40 -5.85
CA SER A 102 14.14 17.11 -5.57
C SER A 102 13.79 15.63 -5.82
N PRO A 103 12.78 15.05 -5.16
CA PRO A 103 12.46 13.62 -5.28
C PRO A 103 12.32 13.11 -6.72
N TYR A 104 11.64 13.85 -7.60
CA TYR A 104 11.42 13.48 -9.01
C TYR A 104 12.72 13.23 -9.79
N GLU A 105 13.86 13.78 -9.36
CA GLU A 105 15.17 13.57 -10.00
C GLU A 105 15.81 12.23 -9.61
N TYR A 106 15.41 11.64 -8.47
CA TYR A 106 15.97 10.40 -7.93
C TYR A 106 15.14 9.15 -8.23
N TYR A 107 13.85 9.33 -8.54
CA TYR A 107 12.97 8.21 -8.84
C TYR A 107 13.11 7.76 -10.30
N THR A 108 13.14 6.44 -10.48
CA THR A 108 13.27 5.81 -11.80
C THR A 108 12.03 5.00 -12.12
N ARG A 109 11.81 4.77 -13.42
CA ARG A 109 10.76 3.87 -13.90
C ARG A 109 10.79 2.50 -13.21
N ALA A 110 11.97 1.89 -13.08
CA ALA A 110 12.13 0.57 -12.47
C ALA A 110 11.66 0.55 -11.00
N ARG A 111 11.98 1.61 -10.24
CA ARG A 111 11.56 1.77 -8.84
C ARG A 111 10.05 1.97 -8.72
N ALA A 112 9.46 2.77 -9.61
CA ALA A 112 8.02 2.95 -9.67
C ALA A 112 7.28 1.65 -10.04
N GLU A 113 7.78 0.91 -11.02
CA GLU A 113 7.22 -0.39 -11.41
C GLU A 113 7.32 -1.43 -10.28
N GLU A 114 8.43 -1.47 -9.54
CA GLU A 114 8.57 -2.34 -8.38
C GLU A 114 7.57 -1.99 -7.29
N ALA A 115 7.41 -0.70 -6.97
CA ALA A 115 6.45 -0.22 -5.99
C ALA A 115 5.02 -0.59 -6.38
N LEU A 116 4.62 -0.37 -7.63
CA LEU A 116 3.28 -0.70 -8.11
C LEU A 116 3.01 -2.21 -8.05
N ARG A 117 3.98 -3.06 -8.42
CA ARG A 117 3.86 -4.53 -8.26
C ARG A 117 3.78 -4.96 -6.80
N ALA A 118 4.49 -4.29 -5.90
CA ALA A 118 4.40 -4.54 -4.46
C ALA A 118 3.00 -4.19 -3.94
N ALA A 119 2.46 -3.03 -4.33
CA ALA A 119 1.11 -2.60 -3.95
C ALA A 119 0.04 -3.56 -4.48
N GLU A 120 0.14 -3.99 -5.75
CA GLU A 120 -0.74 -5.03 -6.32
C GLU A 120 -0.77 -6.31 -5.48
N GLY A 121 0.40 -6.78 -5.04
CA GLY A 121 0.50 -7.94 -4.17
C GLY A 121 -0.20 -7.73 -2.82
N VAL A 122 -0.09 -6.54 -2.24
CA VAL A 122 -0.77 -6.19 -0.98
C VAL A 122 -2.29 -6.12 -1.14
N LEU A 123 -2.79 -5.47 -2.19
CA LEU A 123 -4.21 -5.40 -2.48
C LEU A 123 -4.81 -6.79 -2.67
N LYS A 124 -4.16 -7.62 -3.50
CA LYS A 124 -4.61 -8.98 -3.79
C LYS A 124 -4.69 -9.83 -2.53
N TRP A 125 -3.65 -9.79 -1.69
CA TRP A 125 -3.65 -10.53 -0.44
C TRP A 125 -4.77 -10.05 0.51
N ALA A 126 -4.97 -8.73 0.64
CA ALA A 126 -6.03 -8.20 1.50
C ALA A 126 -7.43 -8.62 1.01
N GLU A 127 -7.64 -8.63 -0.31
CA GLU A 127 -8.87 -9.12 -0.94
C GLU A 127 -9.08 -10.63 -0.71
N GLU A 128 -8.03 -11.44 -0.83
CA GLU A 128 -8.07 -12.88 -0.55
C GLU A 128 -8.45 -13.15 0.92
N VAL A 129 -7.79 -12.48 1.88
CA VAL A 129 -8.12 -12.61 3.30
C VAL A 129 -9.58 -12.20 3.56
N TRP A 130 -10.02 -11.07 3.02
CA TRP A 130 -11.39 -10.61 3.21
C TRP A 130 -12.43 -11.58 2.62
N ARG A 131 -12.17 -12.12 1.43
CA ARG A 131 -13.04 -13.09 0.78
C ARG A 131 -13.14 -14.39 1.59
N ASP A 132 -12.03 -14.88 2.11
CA ASP A 132 -11.98 -16.13 2.86
C ASP A 132 -12.73 -16.02 4.21
N LEU A 133 -12.86 -14.80 4.75
CA LEU A 133 -13.65 -14.51 5.95
C LEU A 133 -15.16 -14.51 5.73
N GLY A 134 -15.63 -14.34 4.49
CA GLY A 134 -17.06 -14.31 4.18
C GLY A 134 -17.45 -15.10 2.95
N SER A 135 -16.80 -16.25 2.75
CA SER A 135 -17.47 -17.34 2.07
C SER A 135 -18.71 -17.73 2.89
N PRO A 136 -19.94 -17.63 2.35
CA PRO A 136 -21.03 -18.44 2.87
C PRO A 136 -20.72 -19.94 2.72
#